data_AF-A0A1B8PXQ4-F1
#
_entry.id   AF-A0A1B8PXQ4-F1
#
_cell.length_a   1.000
_cell.length_b   1.000
_cell.length_c   1.000
_cell.angle_alpha   90.00
_cell.angle_beta   90.00
_cell.angle_gamma   90.00
#
_symmetry.space_group_name_H-M   'P 1'
#
loop_
_entity.id
_entity.type
_entity.pdbx_description
1 polymer ?
#
loop_
_entity_poly.entity_id
_entity_poly.type
_entity_poly.pdbx_seq_one_letter_code
_entity_poly.pdbx_strand_id
1 'polypeptide(L)'
;MLKNVFAKILLVSYLFLFGGIGLVGMHFFSNHNASTGGGIPAESALSVVEGKVVEGRDVTLETKRRRGPNSAEQFYELDVQPTSGQMVKLRLDHDLEQSRIESVLEEQITAKYDATDENITYDIVMNGTGVITYQEMATKAQIKADKQAEFFGDDAMLQAGISWIIMGMIGLLGRHLLTRSRKPAKTPTQDNA
;
A
#
# COMPACT_ATOMS: atom_id res chain seq x y z
N MET A 1 -6.88 -23.46 34.71
CA MET A 1 -6.23 -24.04 33.51
C MET A 1 -7.09 -23.91 32.23
N LEU A 2 -8.34 -24.38 32.19
CA LEU A 2 -9.16 -24.38 30.95
C LEU A 2 -9.47 -23.00 30.34
N LYS A 3 -9.71 -21.96 31.16
CA LYS A 3 -10.02 -20.60 30.65
C LYS A 3 -8.90 -20.02 29.76
N ASN A 4 -7.64 -20.30 30.12
CA ASN A 4 -6.48 -19.86 29.34
C ASN A 4 -6.36 -20.61 28.00
N VAL A 5 -6.79 -21.87 27.95
CA VAL A 5 -6.81 -22.66 26.70
C VAL A 5 -7.90 -22.13 25.75
N PHE A 6 -9.11 -21.83 26.25
CA PHE A 6 -10.18 -21.26 25.42
C PHE A 6 -9.89 -19.85 24.89
N ALA A 7 -9.19 -19.02 25.66
CA ALA A 7 -8.74 -17.71 25.22
C ALA A 7 -7.70 -17.83 24.08
N LYS A 8 -6.75 -18.76 24.21
CA LYS A 8 -5.75 -19.06 23.16
C LYS A 8 -6.39 -19.59 21.88
N ILE A 9 -7.33 -20.54 21.98
CA ILE A 9 -8.05 -21.08 20.80
C ILE A 9 -8.79 -19.97 20.07
N LEU A 10 -9.46 -19.06 20.79
CA LEU A 10 -10.20 -17.97 20.15
C LEU A 10 -9.26 -16.95 19.49
N LEU A 11 -8.15 -16.58 20.15
CA LEU A 11 -7.15 -15.70 19.56
C LEU A 11 -6.56 -16.29 18.27
N VAL A 12 -6.17 -17.57 18.30
CA VAL A 12 -5.64 -18.28 17.14
C VAL A 12 -6.70 -18.41 16.03
N SER A 13 -7.95 -18.70 16.37
CA SER A 13 -9.04 -18.81 15.39
C SER A 13 -9.28 -17.48 14.66
N TYR A 14 -9.26 -16.35 15.38
CA TYR A 14 -9.39 -15.03 14.75
C TYR A 14 -8.16 -14.67 13.92
N LEU A 15 -6.95 -15.05 14.34
CA LEU A 15 -5.73 -14.84 13.55
C LEU A 15 -5.82 -15.58 12.20
N PHE A 16 -6.24 -16.85 12.21
CA PHE A 16 -6.44 -17.60 10.97
C PHE A 16 -7.56 -17.01 10.10
N LEU A 17 -8.68 -16.61 10.71
CA LEU A 17 -9.80 -16.04 9.97
C LEU A 17 -9.42 -14.71 9.29
N PHE A 18 -8.92 -13.75 10.06
CA PHE A 18 -8.57 -12.43 9.52
C PHE A 18 -7.32 -12.48 8.64
N GLY A 19 -6.33 -13.31 9.00
CA GLY A 19 -5.15 -13.55 8.16
C GLY A 19 -5.54 -14.15 6.81
N GLY A 20 -6.42 -15.15 6.81
CA GLY A 20 -6.93 -15.76 5.57
C GLY A 20 -7.71 -14.78 4.70
N ILE A 21 -8.61 -13.97 5.29
CA ILE A 21 -9.31 -12.89 4.56
C ILE A 21 -8.31 -11.90 3.96
N GLY A 22 -7.29 -11.51 4.74
CA GLY A 22 -6.23 -10.62 4.28
C GLY A 22 -5.48 -11.18 3.06
N LEU A 23 -5.13 -12.47 3.08
CA LEU A 23 -4.45 -13.13 1.96
C LEU A 23 -5.32 -13.18 0.70
N VAL A 24 -6.60 -13.54 0.83
CA VAL A 24 -7.55 -13.54 -0.30
C VAL A 24 -7.69 -12.12 -0.88
N GLY A 25 -7.81 -11.10 -0.02
CA GLY A 25 -7.84 -9.71 -0.46
C GLY A 25 -6.58 -9.29 -1.20
N MET A 26 -5.40 -9.65 -0.69
CA MET A 26 -4.11 -9.35 -1.33
C MET A 26 -3.93 -10.07 -2.68
N HIS A 27 -4.46 -11.29 -2.83
CA HIS A 27 -4.45 -12.00 -4.11
C HIS A 27 -5.19 -11.22 -5.20
N PHE A 28 -6.45 -10.82 -4.94
CA PHE A 28 -7.21 -10.03 -5.91
C PHE A 28 -6.60 -8.63 -6.14
N PHE A 29 -6.12 -7.98 -5.09
CA PHE A 29 -5.51 -6.65 -5.20
C PHE A 29 -4.23 -6.67 -6.05
N SER A 30 -3.33 -7.63 -5.81
CA SER A 30 -2.06 -7.73 -6.54
C SER A 30 -2.28 -8.05 -8.02
N ASN A 31 -3.17 -9.01 -8.34
CA ASN A 31 -3.53 -9.33 -9.72
C ASN A 31 -4.20 -8.13 -10.43
N HIS A 32 -5.08 -7.41 -9.74
CA HIS A 32 -5.68 -6.20 -10.31
C HIS A 32 -4.62 -5.13 -10.57
N ASN A 33 -3.76 -4.84 -9.61
CA ASN A 33 -2.74 -3.80 -9.74
C ASN A 33 -1.74 -4.10 -10.87
N ALA A 34 -1.34 -5.38 -11.03
CA ALA A 34 -0.53 -5.82 -12.16
C ALA A 34 -1.27 -5.66 -13.50
N SER A 35 -2.58 -5.97 -13.54
CA SER A 35 -3.38 -5.83 -14.76
C SER A 35 -3.59 -4.38 -15.21
N THR A 36 -3.46 -3.40 -14.31
CA THR A 36 -3.74 -1.98 -14.57
C THR A 36 -2.50 -1.09 -14.62
N GLY A 37 -1.30 -1.63 -14.80
CA GLY A 37 -0.12 -0.76 -14.95
C GLY A 37 0.58 -0.38 -13.63
N GLY A 38 0.33 -1.09 -12.53
CA GLY A 38 0.93 -0.80 -11.23
C GLY A 38 0.47 0.50 -10.55
N GLY A 39 -0.64 1.09 -11.02
CA GLY A 39 -1.27 2.25 -10.40
C GLY A 39 -0.71 3.61 -10.84
N ILE A 40 0.07 3.67 -11.93
CA ILE A 40 0.52 4.94 -12.50
C ILE A 40 -0.65 5.63 -13.24
N PRO A 41 -0.89 6.94 -13.01
CA PRO A 41 -1.90 7.69 -13.74
C PRO A 41 -1.54 7.81 -15.23
N ALA A 42 -2.55 7.93 -16.10
CA ALA A 42 -2.32 8.14 -17.53
C ALA A 42 -1.55 9.45 -17.76
N GLU A 43 -0.62 9.45 -18.73
CA GLU A 43 0.21 10.63 -19.03
C GLU A 43 -0.63 11.89 -19.35
N SER A 44 -1.79 11.71 -19.99
CA SER A 44 -2.71 12.80 -20.31
C SER A 44 -3.43 13.40 -19.09
N ALA A 45 -3.38 12.73 -17.93
CA ALA A 45 -3.94 13.22 -16.67
C ALA A 45 -2.90 13.99 -15.84
N LEU A 46 -1.63 13.97 -16.25
CA LEU A 46 -0.56 14.68 -15.55
C LEU A 46 -0.62 16.18 -15.81
N SER A 47 -0.33 16.95 -14.76
CA SER A 47 -0.10 18.39 -14.86
C SER A 47 1.31 18.66 -15.36
N VAL A 48 1.49 19.74 -16.12
CA VAL A 48 2.79 20.13 -16.69
C VAL A 48 3.25 21.43 -16.05
N VAL A 49 4.52 21.47 -15.64
CA VAL A 49 5.19 22.70 -15.18
C VAL A 49 6.47 22.91 -15.95
N GLU A 50 6.70 24.15 -16.38
CA GLU A 50 7.96 24.59 -16.97
C GLU A 50 8.56 25.68 -16.08
N GLY A 51 9.81 25.51 -15.67
CA GLY A 51 10.45 26.43 -14.74
C GLY A 51 11.89 26.06 -14.42
N LYS A 52 12.55 26.96 -13.69
CA LYS A 52 13.91 26.74 -13.20
C LYS A 52 13.85 26.01 -11.86
N VAL A 53 14.64 24.96 -11.70
CA VAL A 53 14.83 24.31 -10.39
C VAL A 53 15.69 25.22 -9.51
N VAL A 54 15.20 25.59 -8.33
CA VAL A 54 15.89 26.51 -7.42
C VAL A 54 16.56 25.78 -6.26
N GLU A 55 15.92 24.73 -5.77
CA GLU A 55 16.41 23.94 -4.64
C GLU A 55 15.99 22.48 -4.80
N GLY A 56 16.80 21.58 -4.27
CA GLY A 56 16.48 20.16 -4.13
C GLY A 56 16.85 19.68 -2.73
N ARG A 57 15.99 18.87 -2.11
CA ARG A 57 16.21 18.35 -0.76
C ARG A 57 15.50 17.02 -0.54
N ASP A 58 16.06 16.20 0.34
CA ASP A 58 15.39 15.01 0.84
C ASP A 58 14.29 15.39 1.85
N VAL A 59 13.11 14.83 1.66
CA VAL A 59 11.97 15.03 2.54
C VAL A 59 11.41 13.67 2.94
N THR A 60 11.20 13.49 4.23
CA THR A 60 10.46 12.34 4.76
C THR A 60 9.06 12.80 5.13
N LEU A 61 8.04 12.22 4.51
CA LEU A 61 6.64 12.54 4.75
C LEU A 61 5.94 11.40 5.48
N GLU A 62 5.26 11.74 6.58
CA GLU A 62 4.37 10.79 7.25
C GLU A 62 3.06 10.68 6.47
N THR A 63 2.85 9.54 5.83
CA THR A 63 1.60 9.29 5.10
C THR A 63 0.47 8.99 6.10
N LYS A 64 -0.56 9.84 6.12
CA LYS A 64 -1.75 9.68 7.00
C LYS A 64 -2.53 8.40 6.74
N ARG A 65 -2.41 7.81 5.54
CA ARG A 65 -3.14 6.60 5.12
C ARG A 65 -2.59 5.30 5.73
N ARG A 66 -1.32 5.25 6.14
CA ARG A 66 -0.72 4.05 6.75
C ARG A 66 -0.50 4.30 8.24
N ARG A 67 -1.48 4.00 9.10
CA ARG A 67 -1.27 3.99 10.56
C ARG A 67 -0.44 2.75 10.93
N GLY A 68 0.88 2.86 10.89
CA GLY A 68 1.82 1.81 11.28
C GLY A 68 3.25 2.36 11.49
N PRO A 69 4.18 1.56 12.05
CA PRO A 69 5.55 2.00 12.37
C PRO A 69 6.40 2.40 11.15
N ASN A 70 5.97 2.06 9.92
CA ASN A 70 6.61 2.43 8.65
C ASN A 70 5.70 3.35 7.81
N SER A 71 5.18 4.41 8.43
CA SER A 71 4.30 5.38 7.75
C SER A 71 5.06 6.52 7.05
N ALA A 72 6.36 6.60 7.29
CA ALA A 72 7.26 7.56 6.67
C ALA A 72 7.68 7.08 5.28
N GLU A 73 7.47 7.92 4.27
CA GLU A 73 7.96 7.72 2.91
C GLU A 73 8.97 8.82 2.58
N GLN A 74 10.06 8.43 1.91
CA GLN A 74 11.14 9.34 1.56
C GLN A 74 10.99 9.75 0.11
N PHE A 75 11.10 11.04 -0.13
CA PHE A 75 11.05 11.66 -1.45
C PHE A 75 12.20 12.63 -1.60
N TYR A 76 12.62 12.85 -2.83
CA TYR A 76 13.40 14.02 -3.17
C TYR A 76 12.44 15.12 -3.65
N GLU A 77 12.45 16.27 -2.98
CA GLU A 77 11.60 17.42 -3.31
C GLU A 77 12.41 18.44 -4.11
N LEU A 78 11.91 18.80 -5.30
CA LEU A 78 12.44 19.86 -6.15
C LEU A 78 11.54 21.09 -6.09
N ASP A 79 12.12 22.23 -5.75
CA ASP A 79 11.43 23.51 -5.79
C ASP A 79 11.61 24.12 -7.19
N VAL A 80 10.55 24.10 -8.00
CA VAL A 80 10.55 24.64 -9.37
C VAL A 80 9.91 26.01 -9.35
N GLN A 81 10.61 27.01 -9.86
CA GLN A 81 10.10 28.38 -10.05
C GLN A 81 9.72 28.59 -11.53
N PRO A 82 8.42 28.61 -11.86
CA PRO A 82 7.96 28.92 -13.20
C PRO A 82 8.23 30.38 -13.57
N THR A 83 8.33 30.68 -14.87
CA THR A 83 8.50 32.06 -15.39
C THR A 83 7.34 32.96 -14.98
N SER A 84 6.13 32.40 -14.87
CA SER A 84 4.96 33.07 -14.31
C SER A 84 4.22 32.12 -13.38
N GLY A 85 4.06 32.51 -12.11
CA GLY A 85 3.30 31.73 -11.14
C GLY A 85 4.01 31.55 -9.80
N GLN A 86 3.39 30.77 -8.94
CA GLN A 86 3.98 30.37 -7.67
C GLN A 86 4.94 29.20 -7.86
N MET A 87 5.90 29.10 -6.95
CA MET A 87 6.82 27.97 -6.88
C MET A 87 6.04 26.66 -6.70
N VAL A 88 6.41 25.65 -7.47
CA VAL A 88 5.81 24.31 -7.44
C VAL A 88 6.81 23.35 -6.83
N LYS A 89 6.36 22.63 -5.80
CA LYS A 89 7.14 21.58 -5.14
C LYS A 89 6.85 20.25 -5.81
N LEU A 90 7.82 19.77 -6.58
CA LEU A 90 7.76 18.48 -7.27
C LEU A 90 8.39 17.41 -6.39
N ARG A 91 7.82 16.20 -6.40
CA ARG A 91 8.35 15.08 -5.62
C ARG A 91 8.78 13.94 -6.51
N LEU A 92 9.96 13.44 -6.23
CA LEU A 92 10.59 12.34 -6.94
C LEU A 92 10.74 11.15 -6.01
N ASP A 93 10.55 9.96 -6.57
CA ASP A 93 10.81 8.69 -5.89
C ASP A 93 12.29 8.63 -5.47
N HIS A 94 12.56 8.34 -4.19
CA HIS A 94 13.91 8.28 -3.64
C HIS A 94 14.75 7.12 -4.23
N ASP A 95 14.10 6.17 -4.89
CA ASP A 95 14.80 5.10 -5.63
C ASP A 95 15.50 5.59 -6.92
N LEU A 96 15.25 6.83 -7.36
CA LEU A 96 15.90 7.41 -8.54
C LEU A 96 17.38 7.67 -8.27
N GLU A 97 18.21 7.56 -9.32
CA GLU A 97 19.65 7.82 -9.20
C GLU A 97 19.88 9.30 -8.84
N GLN A 98 20.55 9.53 -7.71
CA GLN A 98 20.83 10.87 -7.19
C GLN A 98 21.57 11.76 -8.21
N SER A 99 22.48 11.18 -9.00
CA SER A 99 23.19 11.90 -10.06
C SER A 99 22.26 12.51 -11.12
N ARG A 100 21.13 11.85 -11.44
CA ARG A 100 20.13 12.37 -12.38
C ARG A 100 19.36 13.54 -11.78
N ILE A 101 19.07 13.46 -10.49
CA ILE A 101 18.38 14.52 -9.76
C ILE A 101 19.28 15.74 -9.60
N GLU A 102 20.55 15.54 -9.25
CA GLU A 102 21.53 16.62 -9.13
C GLU A 102 21.75 17.32 -10.48
N SER A 103 21.65 16.58 -11.60
CA SER A 103 21.80 17.16 -12.94
C SER A 103 20.72 18.16 -13.33
N VAL A 104 19.56 18.15 -12.67
CA VAL A 104 18.46 19.10 -12.94
C VAL A 104 18.43 20.29 -11.97
N LEU A 105 19.30 20.32 -10.96
CA LEU A 105 19.40 21.48 -10.07
C LEU A 105 19.91 22.72 -10.81
N GLU A 106 19.31 23.87 -10.51
CA GLU A 106 19.63 25.15 -11.15
C GLU A 106 19.37 25.22 -12.66
N GLU A 107 18.78 24.18 -13.25
CA GLU A 107 18.49 24.09 -14.68
C GLU A 107 17.03 24.41 -15.01
N GLN A 108 16.78 24.77 -16.26
CA GLN A 108 15.42 24.93 -16.79
C GLN A 108 14.87 23.56 -17.19
N ILE A 109 13.72 23.20 -16.63
CA ILE A 109 13.09 21.91 -16.88
C ILE A 109 11.63 22.07 -17.32
N THR A 110 11.13 21.05 -18.00
CA THR A 110 9.71 20.78 -18.17
C THR A 110 9.38 19.47 -17.48
N ALA A 111 8.49 19.49 -16.51
CA ALA A 111 8.12 18.31 -15.73
C ALA A 111 6.64 17.98 -15.85
N LYS A 112 6.31 16.68 -15.85
CA LYS A 112 4.94 16.20 -15.71
C LYS A 112 4.75 15.50 -14.37
N TYR A 113 3.73 15.90 -13.63
CA TYR A 113 3.48 15.46 -12.26
C TYR A 113 1.99 15.27 -11.98
N ASP A 114 1.67 14.45 -10.99
CA ASP A 114 0.31 14.25 -10.51
C ASP A 114 0.00 15.22 -9.37
N ALA A 115 -0.77 16.26 -9.69
CA ALA A 115 -1.20 17.27 -8.71
C ALA A 115 -2.18 16.73 -7.65
N THR A 116 -2.78 15.56 -7.90
CA THR A 116 -3.73 14.90 -6.99
C THR A 116 -3.05 13.95 -6.02
N ASP A 117 -1.84 13.50 -6.35
CA ASP A 117 -1.03 12.60 -5.54
C ASP A 117 0.29 13.27 -5.17
N GLU A 118 0.20 14.23 -4.25
CA GLU A 118 1.38 14.78 -3.58
C GLU A 118 2.43 15.45 -4.50
N ASN A 119 2.04 15.81 -5.73
CA ASN A 119 2.92 16.31 -6.78
C ASN A 119 4.02 15.32 -7.18
N ILE A 120 3.74 14.01 -7.14
CA ILE A 120 4.66 12.99 -7.63
C ILE A 120 4.95 13.22 -9.10
N THR A 121 6.23 13.25 -9.45
CA THR A 121 6.74 13.58 -10.78
C THR A 121 7.11 12.31 -11.52
N TYR A 122 6.66 12.21 -12.77
CA TYR A 122 6.84 11.02 -13.61
C TYR A 122 7.71 11.28 -14.84
N ASP A 123 7.87 12.53 -15.24
CA ASP A 123 8.62 12.93 -16.42
C ASP A 123 9.32 14.25 -16.14
N ILE A 124 10.62 14.33 -16.46
CA ILE A 124 11.43 15.55 -16.41
C ILE A 124 12.26 15.61 -17.68
N VAL A 125 12.04 16.66 -18.45
CA VAL A 125 12.80 17.00 -19.65
C VAL A 125 13.66 18.23 -19.36
N MET A 126 14.95 18.12 -19.63
CA MET A 126 15.93 19.19 -19.51
C MET A 126 16.63 19.37 -20.84
N ASN A 127 16.66 20.59 -21.39
CA ASN A 127 17.31 20.89 -22.67
C ASN A 127 16.86 19.96 -23.82
N GLY A 128 15.58 19.57 -23.84
CA GLY A 128 15.01 18.64 -24.83
C GLY A 128 15.39 17.17 -24.63
N THR A 129 16.15 16.83 -23.59
CA THR A 129 16.51 15.46 -23.21
C THR A 129 15.71 15.00 -22.00
N GLY A 130 15.07 13.84 -22.08
CA GLY A 130 14.34 13.25 -20.94
C GLY A 130 15.31 12.76 -19.87
N VAL A 131 15.45 13.52 -18.78
CA VAL A 131 16.28 13.16 -17.62
C VAL A 131 15.58 12.09 -16.79
N ILE A 132 14.25 12.15 -16.68
CA ILE A 132 13.37 11.13 -16.11
C ILE A 132 12.23 10.96 -17.08
N THR A 133 11.86 9.73 -17.41
CA THR A 133 10.81 9.50 -18.42
C THR A 133 9.61 8.77 -17.84
N TYR A 134 8.42 9.13 -18.30
CA TYR A 134 7.19 8.46 -17.89
C TYR A 134 7.25 6.94 -18.15
N GLN A 135 7.82 6.54 -19.29
CA GLN A 135 7.92 5.13 -19.67
C GLN A 135 8.79 4.32 -18.71
N GLU A 136 9.89 4.88 -18.23
CA GLU A 136 10.75 4.24 -17.23
C GLU A 136 9.99 4.05 -15.91
N MET A 137 9.29 5.09 -15.45
CA MET A 137 8.49 5.02 -14.23
C MET A 137 7.34 4.00 -14.36
N ALA A 138 6.64 4.00 -15.49
CA ALA A 138 5.60 3.02 -15.83
C ALA A 138 6.13 1.60 -15.84
N THR A 139 7.30 1.38 -16.45
CA THR A 139 7.95 0.06 -16.48
C THR A 139 8.34 -0.39 -15.08
N LYS A 140 8.92 0.50 -14.26
CA LYS A 140 9.32 0.20 -12.88
C LYS A 140 8.10 -0.14 -12.02
N ALA A 141 7.02 0.61 -12.14
CA ALA A 141 5.77 0.33 -11.43
C ALA A 141 5.15 -1.00 -11.88
N GLN A 142 5.17 -1.30 -13.17
CA GLN A 142 4.72 -2.59 -13.70
C GLN A 142 5.56 -3.73 -13.12
N ILE A 143 6.90 -3.64 -13.14
CA ILE A 143 7.79 -4.67 -12.57
C ILE A 143 7.48 -4.88 -11.07
N LYS A 144 7.23 -3.82 -10.31
CA LYS A 144 6.88 -3.92 -8.89
C LYS A 144 5.52 -4.60 -8.70
N ALA A 145 4.54 -4.25 -9.52
CA ALA A 145 3.21 -4.85 -9.49
C ALA A 145 3.25 -6.34 -9.90
N ASP A 146 4.01 -6.68 -10.94
CA ASP A 146 4.21 -8.05 -11.41
C ASP A 146 4.90 -8.90 -10.35
N LYS A 147 5.95 -8.41 -9.71
CA LYS A 147 6.60 -9.13 -8.58
C LYS A 147 5.64 -9.33 -7.40
N GLN A 148 4.79 -8.35 -7.15
CA GLN A 148 3.78 -8.47 -6.09
C GLN A 148 2.72 -9.51 -6.46
N ALA A 149 2.28 -9.55 -7.73
CA ALA A 149 1.35 -10.54 -8.24
C ALA A 149 1.97 -11.94 -8.32
N GLU A 150 3.25 -12.06 -8.67
CA GLU A 150 3.96 -13.34 -8.69
C GLU A 150 3.94 -14.00 -7.30
N PHE A 151 4.08 -13.22 -6.23
CA PHE A 151 4.05 -13.75 -4.87
C PHE A 151 2.63 -13.87 -4.29
N PHE A 152 1.83 -12.81 -4.36
CA PHE A 152 0.51 -12.76 -3.70
C PHE A 152 -0.65 -13.17 -4.61
N GLY A 153 -0.50 -13.02 -5.92
CA GLY A 153 -1.50 -13.30 -6.95
C GLY A 153 -1.53 -14.75 -7.42
N ASP A 154 -0.62 -15.61 -6.92
CA ASP A 154 -0.62 -17.04 -7.21
C ASP A 154 -1.85 -17.75 -6.62
N ASP A 155 -2.33 -18.78 -7.31
CA ASP A 155 -3.45 -19.64 -6.89
C ASP A 155 -3.11 -20.39 -5.61
N ALA A 156 -1.84 -20.72 -5.37
CA ALA A 156 -1.41 -21.32 -4.11
C ALA A 156 -1.67 -20.38 -2.92
N MET A 157 -1.48 -19.07 -3.11
CA MET A 157 -1.76 -18.07 -2.07
C MET A 157 -3.27 -17.94 -1.81
N LEU A 158 -4.09 -18.01 -2.87
CA LEU A 158 -5.55 -18.05 -2.75
C LEU A 158 -6.02 -19.29 -1.97
N GLN A 159 -5.47 -20.47 -2.29
CA GLN A 159 -5.77 -21.73 -1.59
C GLN A 159 -5.35 -21.68 -0.13
N ALA A 160 -4.17 -21.13 0.17
CA ALA A 160 -3.72 -20.92 1.54
C ALA A 160 -4.67 -20.00 2.30
N GLY A 161 -5.07 -18.87 1.71
CA GLY A 161 -6.04 -17.94 2.30
C GLY A 161 -7.38 -18.60 2.62
N ILE A 162 -7.96 -19.36 1.67
CA ILE A 162 -9.20 -20.11 1.87
C ILE A 162 -9.04 -21.15 3.00
N SER A 163 -7.93 -21.89 3.01
CA SER A 163 -7.65 -22.90 4.04
C SER A 163 -7.56 -22.28 5.44
N TRP A 164 -6.95 -21.10 5.55
CA TRP A 164 -6.86 -20.35 6.80
C TRP A 164 -8.24 -19.87 7.27
N ILE A 165 -9.09 -19.38 6.36
CA ILE A 165 -10.48 -19.01 6.68
C ILE A 165 -11.24 -20.22 7.23
N ILE A 166 -11.14 -21.37 6.57
CA ILE A 166 -11.80 -22.61 7.00
C ILE A 166 -11.32 -23.02 8.40
N MET A 167 -10.01 -23.02 8.65
CA MET A 167 -9.46 -23.36 9.98
C MET A 167 -9.92 -22.38 11.06
N GLY A 168 -9.96 -21.08 10.76
CA GLY A 168 -10.50 -20.06 11.66
C GLY A 168 -11.97 -20.31 12.01
N MET A 169 -12.80 -20.62 10.99
CA MET A 169 -14.22 -20.96 11.20
C MET A 169 -14.40 -22.23 12.02
N ILE A 170 -13.63 -23.29 11.75
CA ILE A 170 -13.67 -24.54 12.53
C ILE A 170 -13.33 -24.28 14.00
N GLY A 171 -12.31 -23.47 14.27
CA GLY A 171 -11.92 -23.11 15.64
C GLY A 171 -13.00 -22.31 16.39
N LEU A 172 -13.67 -21.38 15.71
CA LEU A 172 -14.79 -20.62 16.27
C LEU A 172 -16.03 -21.51 16.54
N LEU A 173 -16.38 -22.37 15.59
CA LEU A 173 -17.50 -23.31 15.72
C LEU A 173 -17.26 -24.36 16.81
N GLY A 174 -16.06 -24.94 16.87
CA GLY A 174 -15.66 -25.89 17.90
C GLY A 174 -15.78 -25.29 19.30
N ARG A 175 -15.37 -24.03 19.47
CA ARG A 175 -15.59 -23.30 20.74
C ARG A 175 -17.08 -23.14 21.05
N HIS A 176 -17.88 -22.71 20.08
CA HIS A 176 -19.31 -22.46 20.28
C HIS A 176 -20.07 -23.74 20.69
N LEU A 177 -19.70 -24.89 20.12
CA LEU A 177 -20.25 -26.18 20.53
C LEU A 177 -19.84 -26.53 21.97
N LEU A 178 -18.57 -26.34 22.33
CA LEU A 178 -18.05 -26.63 23.67
C LEU A 178 -18.61 -25.71 24.77
N THR A 179 -18.97 -24.47 24.45
CA THR A 179 -19.58 -23.54 25.42
C THR A 179 -21.07 -23.78 25.60
N ARG A 180 -21.79 -24.24 24.57
CA ARG A 180 -23.22 -24.60 24.68
C ARG A 180 -23.46 -25.81 25.58
N SER A 181 -22.59 -26.82 25.54
CA SER A 181 -22.69 -28.02 26.39
C SER A 181 -22.47 -27.77 27.89
N ARG A 182 -22.16 -26.53 28.28
CA ARG A 182 -21.88 -26.14 29.68
C ARG A 182 -22.98 -25.35 30.38
N LYS A 183 -24.14 -25.11 29.76
CA LYS A 183 -25.26 -24.50 30.50
C LYS A 183 -25.75 -25.51 31.55
N PRO A 184 -25.59 -25.27 32.86
CA PRO A 184 -26.17 -26.15 33.87
C PRO A 184 -27.69 -26.09 33.75
N ALA A 185 -28.35 -27.25 33.88
CA ALA A 185 -29.80 -27.34 33.96
C ALA A 185 -30.29 -26.40 35.07
N LYS A 186 -31.33 -25.59 34.79
CA LYS A 186 -31.99 -24.76 35.80
C LYS A 186 -32.40 -25.66 36.96
N THR A 187 -31.88 -25.41 38.15
CA THR A 187 -32.33 -26.04 39.40
C THR A 187 -33.81 -25.71 39.58
N PRO A 188 -34.70 -26.68 39.85
CA PRO A 188 -36.11 -26.39 40.07
C PRO A 188 -36.24 -25.50 41.30
N THR A 189 -36.92 -24.37 41.14
CA THR A 189 -37.33 -23.47 42.21
C THR A 189 -38.11 -24.30 43.23
N GLN A 190 -37.60 -24.45 44.45
CA GLN A 190 -38.43 -24.87 45.57
C GLN A 190 -39.35 -23.70 45.91
N ASP A 191 -40.62 -23.82 45.52
CA ASP A 191 -41.70 -23.06 46.14
C ASP A 191 -41.76 -23.45 47.62
N ASN A 192 -41.39 -22.50 48.47
CA ASN A 192 -41.63 -22.61 49.91
C ASN A 192 -43.05 -22.12 50.18
N ALA A 193 -43.88 -23.02 50.70
CA ALA A 193 -45.17 -22.76 51.32
C ALA A 193 -45.02 -22.05 52.67
#